data_AF-A0A1A8WLC6-F1
#
_entry.id   AF-A0A1A8WLC6-F1
#
_cell.length_a   1.000
_cell.length_b   1.000
_cell.length_c   1.000
_cell.angle_alpha   90.00
_cell.angle_beta   90.00
_cell.angle_gamma   90.00
#
_symmetry.space_group_name_H-M   'P 1'
#
loop_
_entity.id
_entity.type
_entity.pdbx_description
1 polymer ?
#
loop_
_entity_poly.entity_id
_entity_poly.type
_entity_poly.pdbx_seq_one_letter_code
_entity_poly.pdbx_strand_id
1 'polypeptide(L)'
;MPSGVTVENDNCVELFLRYKKDFDKAINDFYDDTSKLNSGRRCAMINTNDSNFITPCQEIGVYLMKIQQDYFSERIRRCKYLNYWINNKEKYNKLSSWFNGYNEFSSKLDHICEHYIKQIDKTTLTNLNELYDLYEKFNNFIKNEATQSVNCHSAQGCYDLYIRYYIECEESNSNEFCEE
;
A
#
# COMPACT_ATOMS: atom_id res chain seq x y z
N MET A 1 -25.65 19.55 4.92
CA MET A 1 -24.71 20.47 4.25
C MET A 1 -23.94 19.66 3.22
N PRO A 2 -23.76 20.19 2.00
CA PRO A 2 -23.46 19.37 0.83
C PRO A 2 -22.05 18.80 0.89
N SER A 3 -21.98 17.52 0.54
CA SER A 3 -20.83 16.69 0.27
C SER A 3 -19.88 17.33 -0.75
N GLY A 4 -18.72 17.77 -0.27
CA GLY A 4 -17.55 18.05 -1.08
C GLY A 4 -16.61 16.84 -1.07
N VAL A 5 -17.05 15.71 -1.59
CA VAL A 5 -16.10 14.68 -2.04
C VAL A 5 -15.65 15.16 -3.41
N THR A 6 -14.54 15.88 -3.45
CA THR A 6 -13.75 15.98 -4.68
C THR A 6 -13.37 14.56 -5.04
N VAL A 7 -14.09 13.96 -5.99
CA VAL A 7 -13.61 12.79 -6.70
C VAL A 7 -12.38 13.30 -7.46
N GLU A 8 -11.21 13.17 -6.84
CA GLU A 8 -9.95 13.31 -7.58
C GLU A 8 -10.02 12.31 -8.73
N ASN A 9 -9.84 12.84 -9.93
CA ASN A 9 -9.90 12.13 -11.20
C ASN A 9 -8.64 11.27 -11.43
N ASP A 10 -7.90 10.99 -10.36
CA ASP A 10 -6.67 10.22 -10.37
C ASP A 10 -7.02 8.76 -10.63
N ASN A 11 -6.48 8.21 -11.71
CA ASN A 11 -6.71 6.81 -12.02
C ASN A 11 -5.93 5.92 -11.02
N CYS A 12 -6.34 4.64 -10.87
CA CYS A 12 -5.75 3.73 -9.89
C CYS A 12 -4.22 3.58 -9.99
N VAL A 13 -3.64 3.71 -11.19
CA VAL A 13 -2.19 3.69 -11.42
C VAL A 13 -1.50 4.87 -10.74
N GLU A 14 -2.03 6.08 -10.91
CA GLU A 14 -1.44 7.30 -10.35
C GLU A 14 -1.48 7.27 -8.82
N LEU A 15 -2.61 6.83 -8.25
CA LEU A 15 -2.77 6.67 -6.81
C LEU A 15 -1.78 5.66 -6.23
N PHE A 16 -1.63 4.49 -6.86
CA PHE A 16 -0.68 3.48 -6.40
C PHE A 16 0.75 4.02 -6.35
N LEU A 17 1.19 4.67 -7.43
CA LEU A 17 2.54 5.23 -7.52
C LEU A 17 2.76 6.37 -6.53
N ARG A 18 1.73 7.20 -6.31
CA ARG A 18 1.73 8.25 -5.29
C ARG A 18 1.89 7.66 -3.89
N TYR A 19 1.13 6.63 -3.55
CA TYR A 19 1.22 5.99 -2.23
C TYR A 19 2.57 5.32 -1.99
N LYS A 20 3.15 4.69 -3.02
CA LYS A 20 4.52 4.16 -2.96
C LYS A 20 5.54 5.26 -2.66
N LYS A 21 5.48 6.35 -3.41
CA LYS A 21 6.38 7.50 -3.21
C LYS A 21 6.20 8.14 -1.83
N ASP A 22 4.97 8.30 -1.36
CA ASP A 22 4.67 8.87 -0.06
C ASP A 22 5.15 7.97 1.08
N PHE A 23 5.04 6.65 0.94
CA PHE A 23 5.60 5.67 1.88
C PHE A 23 7.12 5.79 1.97
N ASP A 24 7.80 5.75 0.82
CA ASP A 24 9.27 5.88 0.76
C ASP A 24 9.73 7.21 1.35
N LYS A 25 9.02 8.30 1.04
CA LYS A 25 9.29 9.62 1.60
C LYS A 25 9.10 9.64 3.12
N ALA A 26 8.02 9.07 3.64
CA ALA A 26 7.76 9.03 5.08
C ALA A 26 8.88 8.32 5.85
N ILE A 27 9.45 7.25 5.28
CA ILE A 27 10.58 6.53 5.86
C ILE A 27 11.86 7.35 5.77
N ASN A 28 12.15 7.97 4.62
CA ASN A 28 13.35 8.80 4.48
C ASN A 28 13.31 10.00 5.44
N ASP A 29 12.19 10.72 5.49
CA ASP A 29 11.98 11.85 6.41
C ASP A 29 12.13 11.42 7.88
N PHE A 30 11.74 10.18 8.23
CA PHE A 30 11.93 9.61 9.56
C PHE A 30 13.40 9.38 9.90
N TYR A 31 14.18 8.84 8.97
CA TYR A 31 15.61 8.62 9.20
C TYR A 31 16.42 9.91 9.18
N ASP A 32 16.00 10.91 8.41
CA ASP A 32 16.60 12.25 8.41
C ASP A 32 16.36 12.98 9.74
N ASP A 33 15.17 12.82 10.34
CA ASP A 33 14.83 13.42 11.62
C ASP A 33 13.88 12.55 12.46
N THR A 34 14.50 11.64 13.22
CA THR A 34 13.79 10.72 14.12
C THR A 34 13.05 11.40 15.27
N SER A 35 13.23 12.72 15.47
CA SER A 35 12.57 13.47 16.55
C SER A 35 11.15 13.92 16.21
N LYS A 36 10.81 14.02 14.91
CA LYS A 36 9.50 14.54 14.46
C LYS A 36 8.32 13.60 14.73
N LEU A 37 8.54 12.30 14.59
CA LEU A 37 7.49 11.29 14.74
C LEU A 37 7.97 10.20 15.70
N ASN A 38 7.32 10.11 16.86
CA ASN A 38 7.74 9.22 17.95
C ASN A 38 7.20 7.78 17.78
N SER A 39 7.42 7.19 16.60
CA SER A 39 7.02 5.79 16.32
C SER A 39 7.79 4.82 17.21
N GLY A 40 9.07 5.11 17.53
CA GLY A 40 9.91 4.29 18.39
C GLY A 40 9.33 4.05 19.80
N ARG A 41 8.84 5.10 20.46
CA ARG A 41 8.22 4.94 21.79
C ARG A 41 6.96 4.07 21.75
N ARG A 42 6.15 4.22 20.69
CA ARG A 42 4.94 3.41 20.50
C ARG A 42 5.29 1.95 20.22
N CYS A 43 6.30 1.69 19.40
CA CYS A 43 6.81 0.36 19.11
C CYS A 43 7.40 -0.35 20.32
N ALA A 44 8.11 0.37 21.19
CA ALA A 44 8.64 -0.19 22.43
C ALA A 44 7.54 -0.69 23.40
N MET A 45 6.30 -0.22 23.23
CA MET A 45 5.15 -0.65 24.03
C MET A 45 4.38 -1.82 23.42
N ILE A 46 4.75 -2.28 22.23
CA ILE A 46 4.07 -3.38 21.52
C ILE A 46 4.87 -4.65 21.74
N ASN A 47 4.19 -5.69 22.23
CA ASN A 47 4.85 -6.94 22.56
C ASN A 47 4.67 -7.98 21.44
N THR A 48 5.67 -8.13 20.58
CA THR A 48 5.71 -9.20 19.55
C THR A 48 6.62 -10.38 19.91
N ASN A 49 7.30 -10.34 21.07
CA ASN A 49 8.38 -11.26 21.46
C ASN A 49 9.51 -11.42 20.42
N ASP A 50 9.64 -10.51 19.45
CA ASP A 50 10.69 -10.53 18.42
C ASP A 50 11.39 -9.18 18.35
N SER A 51 12.67 -9.15 18.74
CA SER A 51 13.48 -7.93 18.70
C SER A 51 13.65 -7.38 17.27
N ASN A 52 13.51 -8.23 16.25
CA ASN A 52 13.60 -7.79 14.84
C ASN A 52 12.38 -6.98 14.40
N PHE A 53 11.30 -6.95 15.19
CA PHE A 53 10.10 -6.18 14.88
C PHE A 53 10.28 -4.67 15.07
N ILE A 54 11.28 -4.22 15.84
CA ILE A 54 11.40 -2.81 16.23
C ILE A 54 11.50 -1.88 15.01
N THR A 55 12.42 -2.17 14.08
CA THR A 55 12.61 -1.32 12.88
C THR A 55 11.41 -1.39 11.93
N PRO A 56 10.88 -2.57 11.56
CA PRO A 56 9.63 -2.70 10.80
C PRO A 56 8.46 -1.93 11.45
N CYS A 57 8.29 -2.06 12.76
CA CYS A 57 7.26 -1.34 13.50
C CYS A 57 7.42 0.18 13.38
N GLN A 58 8.65 0.70 13.49
CA GLN A 58 8.89 2.14 13.42
C GLN A 58 8.56 2.70 12.04
N GLU A 59 8.92 1.99 10.97
CA GLU A 59 8.67 2.40 9.59
C GLU A 59 7.18 2.29 9.21
N ILE A 60 6.52 1.18 9.54
CA ILE A 60 5.07 1.07 9.34
C ILE A 60 4.34 2.10 10.21
N GLY A 61 4.79 2.26 11.46
CA GLY A 61 4.23 3.21 12.41
C GLY A 61 4.33 4.65 11.94
N VAL A 62 5.46 5.05 11.33
CA VAL A 62 5.62 6.42 10.83
C VAL A 62 4.68 6.70 9.66
N TYR A 63 4.47 5.72 8.78
CA TYR A 63 3.50 5.88 7.70
C TYR A 63 2.05 5.89 8.21
N LEU A 64 1.71 5.09 9.22
CA LEU A 64 0.39 5.16 9.89
C LEU A 64 0.13 6.54 10.51
N MET A 65 1.14 7.14 11.16
CA MET A 65 1.05 8.50 11.68
C MET A 65 0.85 9.52 10.55
N LYS A 66 1.53 9.35 9.41
CA LYS A 66 1.33 10.18 8.22
C LYS A 66 -0.08 10.05 7.63
N ILE A 67 -0.62 8.84 7.57
CA ILE A 67 -2.01 8.64 7.15
C ILE A 67 -2.98 9.39 8.07
N GLN A 68 -2.76 9.35 9.39
CA GLN A 68 -3.61 10.05 10.35
C GLN A 68 -3.52 11.58 10.21
N GLN A 69 -2.31 12.12 10.05
CA GLN A 69 -2.07 13.57 10.09
C GLN A 69 -2.29 14.26 8.74
N ASP A 70 -1.74 13.66 7.68
CA ASP A 70 -1.57 14.33 6.39
C ASP A 70 -2.51 13.75 5.32
N TYR A 71 -2.94 12.48 5.45
CA TYR A 71 -3.65 11.75 4.40
C TYR A 71 -4.98 11.12 4.84
N PHE A 72 -5.65 11.71 5.83
CA PHE A 72 -6.83 11.11 6.44
C PHE A 72 -8.00 10.92 5.46
N SER A 73 -8.16 11.85 4.49
CA SER A 73 -9.18 11.75 3.43
C SER A 73 -9.03 10.50 2.56
N GLU A 74 -7.81 9.98 2.41
CA GLU A 74 -7.46 8.82 1.58
C GLU A 74 -7.18 7.56 2.41
N ARG A 75 -7.44 7.62 3.72
CA ARG A 75 -7.08 6.58 4.69
C ARG A 75 -7.38 5.17 4.20
N ILE A 76 -8.61 4.93 3.74
CA ILE A 76 -9.05 3.59 3.31
C ILE A 76 -8.13 3.03 2.20
N ARG A 77 -7.89 3.82 1.15
CA ARG A 77 -7.06 3.41 0.02
C ARG A 77 -5.59 3.24 0.42
N ARG A 78 -5.09 4.10 1.31
CA ARG A 78 -3.72 4.02 1.82
C ARG A 78 -3.50 2.85 2.78
N CYS A 79 -4.50 2.50 3.59
CA CYS A 79 -4.46 1.31 4.45
C CYS A 79 -4.46 0.01 3.62
N LYS A 80 -5.24 -0.05 2.53
CA LYS A 80 -5.20 -1.17 1.56
C LYS A 80 -3.82 -1.30 0.92
N TYR A 81 -3.28 -0.22 0.37
CA TYR A 81 -1.92 -0.18 -0.16
C TYR A 81 -0.87 -0.61 0.86
N LEU A 82 -0.96 -0.09 2.10
CA LEU A 82 -0.04 -0.45 3.17
C LEU A 82 -0.11 -1.93 3.51
N ASN A 83 -1.32 -2.52 3.56
CA ASN A 83 -1.49 -3.95 3.80
C ASN A 83 -0.85 -4.78 2.69
N TYR A 84 -1.08 -4.43 1.42
CA TYR A 84 -0.38 -5.03 0.29
C TYR A 84 1.13 -4.95 0.46
N TRP A 85 1.66 -3.76 0.78
CA TRP A 85 3.09 -3.53 0.88
C TRP A 85 3.75 -4.33 2.01
N ILE A 86 3.09 -4.41 3.17
CA ILE A 86 3.52 -5.25 4.30
C ILE A 86 3.61 -6.71 3.84
N ASN A 87 2.56 -7.22 3.18
CA ASN A 87 2.52 -8.60 2.71
C ASN A 87 3.54 -8.90 1.59
N ASN A 88 3.89 -7.91 0.76
CA ASN A 88 4.79 -8.10 -0.36
C ASN A 88 6.29 -7.98 0.00
N LYS A 89 6.63 -7.42 1.18
CA LYS A 89 8.03 -7.22 1.59
C LYS A 89 8.38 -8.11 2.77
N GLU A 90 9.37 -9.00 2.56
CA GLU A 90 9.92 -9.87 3.59
C GLU A 90 10.34 -9.11 4.86
N LYS A 91 10.83 -7.88 4.66
CA LYS A 91 11.18 -6.94 5.73
C LYS A 91 10.04 -6.68 6.72
N TYR A 92 8.77 -6.79 6.32
CA TYR A 92 7.61 -6.41 7.12
C TYR A 92 6.69 -7.56 7.50
N ASN A 93 6.84 -8.76 6.93
CA ASN A 93 5.90 -9.88 7.11
C ASN A 93 6.53 -11.15 7.73
N LYS A 94 7.72 -11.03 8.33
CA LYS A 94 8.53 -12.18 8.79
C LYS A 94 7.79 -13.16 9.71
N LEU A 95 6.94 -12.65 10.61
CA LEU A 95 6.11 -13.45 11.50
C LEU A 95 4.66 -12.98 11.43
N SER A 96 3.71 -13.91 11.55
CA SER A 96 2.27 -13.58 11.62
C SER A 96 1.95 -12.66 12.81
N SER A 97 2.68 -12.78 13.92
CA SER A 97 2.52 -11.91 15.10
C SER A 97 2.83 -10.44 14.82
N TRP A 98 3.60 -10.12 13.78
CA TRP A 98 3.91 -8.73 13.42
C TRP A 98 2.67 -7.98 12.93
N PHE A 99 1.74 -8.66 12.26
CA PHE A 99 0.45 -8.08 11.84
C PHE A 99 -0.36 -7.61 13.05
N ASN A 100 -0.40 -8.41 14.12
CA ASN A 100 -1.02 -8.01 15.38
C ASN A 100 -0.31 -6.79 15.99
N GLY A 101 1.03 -6.76 15.92
CA GLY A 101 1.81 -5.60 16.38
C GLY A 101 1.49 -4.32 15.61
N TYR A 102 1.36 -4.39 14.28
CA TYR A 102 0.94 -3.24 13.48
C TYR A 102 -0.49 -2.79 13.79
N ASN A 103 -1.42 -3.74 14.02
CA ASN A 103 -2.78 -3.43 14.45
C ASN A 103 -2.82 -2.79 15.84
N GLU A 104 -2.00 -3.25 16.78
CA GLU A 104 -1.86 -2.61 18.10
C GLU A 104 -1.28 -1.20 17.99
N PHE A 105 -0.35 -0.96 17.05
CA PHE A 105 0.12 0.39 16.76
C PHE A 105 -1.02 1.28 16.22
N SER A 106 -1.77 0.74 15.26
CA SER A 106 -2.89 1.40 14.59
C SER A 106 -4.03 1.74 15.56
N SER A 107 -4.37 0.87 16.50
CA SER A 107 -5.40 1.13 17.51
C SER A 107 -5.02 2.28 18.45
N LYS A 108 -3.72 2.47 18.72
CA LYS A 108 -3.19 3.63 19.45
C LYS A 108 -3.21 4.94 18.62
N LEU A 109 -3.61 4.88 17.35
CA LEU A 109 -3.81 6.00 16.42
C LEU A 109 -5.26 6.08 15.94
N ASP A 110 -6.22 6.02 16.86
CA ASP A 110 -7.66 6.10 16.56
C ASP A 110 -8.12 5.03 15.55
N HIS A 111 -7.55 3.83 15.63
CA HIS A 111 -7.91 2.68 14.82
C HIS A 111 -7.75 2.91 13.30
N ILE A 112 -6.78 3.75 12.90
CA ILE A 112 -6.63 4.27 11.53
C ILE A 112 -6.67 3.19 10.42
N CYS A 113 -5.98 2.06 10.63
CA CYS A 113 -5.89 0.94 9.70
C CYS A 113 -6.14 -0.43 10.36
N GLU A 114 -6.68 -0.51 11.57
CA GLU A 114 -6.71 -1.75 12.39
C GLU A 114 -7.42 -2.95 11.71
N HIS A 115 -8.39 -2.69 10.84
CA HIS A 115 -9.10 -3.77 10.12
C HIS A 115 -8.53 -4.07 8.73
N TYR A 116 -7.53 -3.30 8.28
CA TYR A 116 -6.92 -3.47 6.98
C TYR A 116 -5.62 -4.29 7.04
N ILE A 117 -4.86 -4.22 8.15
CA ILE A 117 -3.56 -4.91 8.24
C ILE A 117 -3.80 -6.37 8.63
N LYS A 118 -3.75 -7.26 7.64
CA LYS A 118 -3.95 -8.70 7.79
C LYS A 118 -3.11 -9.47 6.77
N GLN A 119 -2.86 -10.73 7.06
CA GLN A 119 -2.19 -11.61 6.10
C GLN A 119 -3.07 -11.79 4.87
N ILE A 120 -2.49 -11.55 3.70
CA ILE A 120 -3.12 -11.82 2.40
C ILE A 120 -2.73 -13.22 1.99
N ASP A 121 -3.69 -14.02 1.52
CA ASP A 121 -3.37 -15.35 1.02
C ASP A 121 -2.47 -15.27 -0.23
N LYS A 122 -1.71 -16.34 -0.47
CA LYS A 122 -0.70 -16.36 -1.52
C LYS A 122 -1.28 -16.07 -2.92
N THR A 123 -2.49 -16.54 -3.20
CA THR A 123 -3.13 -16.37 -4.51
C THR A 123 -3.51 -14.91 -4.72
N THR A 124 -4.21 -14.32 -3.76
CA THR A 124 -4.57 -12.90 -3.78
C THR A 124 -3.33 -12.01 -3.87
N LEU A 125 -2.28 -12.29 -3.08
CA LEU A 125 -1.04 -11.52 -3.14
C LEU A 125 -0.34 -11.63 -4.51
N THR A 126 -0.38 -12.80 -5.15
CA THR A 126 0.18 -13.00 -6.49
C THR A 126 -0.56 -12.13 -7.51
N ASN A 127 -1.88 -12.12 -7.48
CA ASN A 127 -2.68 -11.30 -8.40
C ASN A 127 -2.44 -9.81 -8.17
N LEU A 128 -2.32 -9.36 -6.91
CA LEU A 128 -1.97 -7.98 -6.58
C LEU A 128 -0.59 -7.60 -7.12
N ASN A 129 0.41 -8.48 -6.98
CA ASN A 129 1.74 -8.23 -7.54
C ASN A 129 1.69 -8.04 -9.05
N GLU A 130 0.95 -8.89 -9.76
CA GLU A 130 0.79 -8.74 -11.22
C GLU A 130 0.06 -7.46 -11.62
N LEU A 131 -0.97 -7.06 -10.86
CA LEU A 131 -1.69 -5.79 -11.06
C LEU A 131 -0.78 -4.58 -10.85
N TYR A 132 0.02 -4.59 -9.80
CA TYR A 132 0.92 -3.48 -9.50
C TYR A 132 2.13 -3.42 -10.44
N ASP A 133 2.63 -4.56 -10.90
CA ASP A 133 3.62 -4.63 -11.97
C ASP A 133 3.06 -4.05 -13.29
N LEU A 134 1.78 -4.30 -13.58
CA LEU A 134 1.08 -3.71 -14.71
C LEU A 134 1.03 -2.18 -14.57
N TYR A 135 0.70 -1.65 -13.39
CA TYR A 135 0.68 -0.21 -13.12
C TYR A 135 2.06 0.43 -13.33
N GLU A 136 3.14 -0.21 -12.88
CA GLU A 136 4.50 0.29 -13.13
C GLU A 136 4.88 0.28 -14.61
N LYS A 137 4.57 -0.81 -15.33
CA LYS A 137 4.82 -0.92 -16.78
C LYS A 137 4.05 0.14 -17.56
N PHE A 138 2.78 0.35 -17.24
CA PHE A 138 1.93 1.34 -17.90
C PHE A 138 2.45 2.77 -17.66
N ASN A 139 2.84 3.11 -16.43
CA ASN A 139 3.42 4.41 -16.14
C ASN A 139 4.78 4.64 -16.83
N ASN A 140 5.62 3.60 -16.91
CA ASN A 140 6.87 3.68 -17.67
C ASN A 140 6.61 3.86 -19.17
N PHE A 141 5.60 3.17 -19.71
CA PHE A 141 5.15 3.32 -21.08
C PHE A 141 4.73 4.77 -21.38
N ILE A 142 3.84 5.36 -20.57
CA ILE A 142 3.40 6.76 -20.72
C ILE A 142 4.60 7.72 -20.70
N LYS A 143 5.55 7.53 -19.77
CA LYS A 143 6.75 8.37 -19.68
C LYS A 143 7.66 8.23 -20.90
N ASN A 144 7.77 7.03 -21.45
CA ASN A 144 8.63 6.75 -22.60
C ASN A 144 7.99 7.15 -23.95
N GLU A 145 6.66 7.07 -24.08
CA GLU A 145 5.92 7.55 -25.26
C GLU A 145 6.18 9.03 -25.56
N ALA A 146 6.42 9.84 -24.52
CA ALA A 146 6.81 11.24 -24.67
C ALA A 146 8.16 11.45 -25.41
N THR A 147 8.93 10.38 -25.67
CA THR A 147 10.32 10.47 -26.15
C THR A 147 10.70 9.59 -27.34
N GLN A 148 9.91 8.59 -27.77
CA GLN A 148 10.29 7.67 -28.89
C GLN A 148 9.10 7.10 -29.69
N SER A 149 9.38 6.53 -30.88
CA SER A 149 8.42 5.74 -31.65
C SER A 149 8.05 4.46 -30.89
N VAL A 150 6.83 4.41 -30.39
CA VAL A 150 6.42 3.43 -29.39
C VAL A 150 6.11 2.08 -30.03
N ASN A 151 6.67 1.01 -29.48
CA ASN A 151 6.25 -0.35 -29.80
C ASN A 151 4.94 -0.68 -29.07
N CYS A 152 3.83 -0.81 -29.81
CA CYS A 152 2.50 -1.14 -29.28
C CYS A 152 2.43 -2.48 -28.53
N HIS A 153 3.45 -3.33 -28.62
CA HIS A 153 3.50 -4.61 -27.91
C HIS A 153 3.38 -4.45 -26.39
N SER A 154 3.97 -3.39 -25.82
CA SER A 154 3.86 -3.10 -24.38
C SER A 154 2.45 -2.67 -23.96
N ALA A 155 1.75 -1.90 -24.80
CA ALA A 155 0.36 -1.52 -24.57
C ALA A 155 -0.58 -2.73 -24.68
N GLN A 156 -0.31 -3.64 -25.63
CA GLN A 156 -1.09 -4.87 -25.79
C GLN A 156 -0.97 -5.78 -24.57
N GLY A 157 0.24 -5.98 -24.04
CA GLY A 157 0.42 -6.74 -22.80
C GLY A 157 -0.30 -6.12 -21.60
N CYS A 158 -0.43 -4.79 -21.55
CA CYS A 158 -1.20 -4.12 -20.50
C CYS A 158 -2.70 -4.38 -20.63
N TYR A 159 -3.22 -4.29 -21.85
CA TYR A 159 -4.61 -4.57 -22.17
C TYR A 159 -4.99 -6.03 -21.86
N ASP A 160 -4.17 -6.99 -22.31
CA ASP A 160 -4.45 -8.42 -22.13
C ASP A 160 -4.51 -8.80 -20.64
N LEU A 161 -3.61 -8.25 -19.82
CA LEU A 161 -3.60 -8.45 -18.37
C LEU A 161 -4.84 -7.84 -17.70
N TYR A 162 -5.20 -6.61 -18.07
CA TYR A 162 -6.38 -5.94 -17.52
C TYR A 162 -7.67 -6.72 -17.82
N ILE A 163 -7.87 -7.11 -19.09
CA ILE A 163 -9.07 -7.83 -19.52
C ILE A 163 -9.18 -9.19 -18.81
N ARG A 164 -8.06 -9.90 -18.64
CA ARG A 164 -8.05 -11.16 -17.90
C ARG A 164 -8.57 -10.98 -16.48
N TYR A 165 -8.05 -9.99 -15.75
CA TYR A 165 -8.50 -9.72 -14.38
C TYR A 165 -9.92 -9.20 -14.31
N TYR A 166 -10.36 -8.39 -15.28
CA TYR A 166 -11.75 -7.96 -15.41
C TYR A 166 -12.70 -9.16 -15.53
N ILE A 167 -12.41 -10.10 -16.44
CA ILE A 167 -13.21 -11.31 -16.64
C ILE A 167 -13.21 -12.18 -15.38
N GLU A 168 -12.04 -12.41 -14.77
CA GLU A 168 -11.95 -13.18 -13.52
C GLU A 168 -12.80 -12.57 -12.39
N CYS A 169 -12.87 -11.25 -12.32
CA CYS A 169 -13.68 -10.54 -11.33
C CYS A 169 -15.17 -10.50 -11.64
N GLU A 170 -15.56 -10.55 -12.92
CA GLU A 170 -16.97 -10.71 -13.29
C GLU A 170 -17.47 -12.15 -13.09
N GLU A 171 -16.63 -13.15 -13.35
CA GLU A 171 -17.01 -14.56 -13.32
C GLU A 171 -16.91 -15.19 -11.92
N SER A 172 -16.03 -14.69 -11.06
CA SER A 172 -15.92 -15.15 -9.67
C SER A 172 -16.82 -14.33 -8.75
N ASN A 173 -17.60 -14.98 -7.89
CA ASN A 173 -18.34 -14.30 -6.80
C ASN A 173 -17.32 -13.64 -5.85
N SER A 174 -16.99 -12.37 -6.10
CA SER A 174 -16.16 -11.45 -5.32
C SER A 174 -15.04 -12.12 -4.49
N ASN A 175 -13.84 -12.21 -5.05
CA ASN A 175 -12.64 -12.48 -4.25
C ASN A 175 -12.06 -11.16 -3.71
N GLU A 176 -11.23 -11.23 -2.66
CA GLU A 176 -10.61 -10.05 -2.02
C GLU A 176 -9.76 -9.22 -2.99
N PHE A 177 -9.25 -9.84 -4.06
CA PHE A 177 -8.53 -9.15 -5.13
C PHE A 177 -9.44 -8.22 -5.95
N CYS A 178 -10.69 -8.58 -6.21
CA CYS A 178 -11.62 -7.76 -6.99
C CYS A 178 -12.15 -6.52 -6.25
N GLU A 179 -11.90 -6.41 -4.95
CA GLU A 179 -12.20 -5.22 -4.16
C GLU A 179 -11.06 -4.17 -4.17
N GLU A 180 -9.92 -4.50 -4.78
CA GLU A 180 -8.77 -3.59 -4.98
C GLU A 180 -8.88 -2.80 -6.29
#